data_AF-A0A939SM90-F1
#
_entry.id   AF-A0A939SM90-F1
#
_cell.length_a   1.000
_cell.length_b   1.000
_cell.length_c   1.000
_cell.angle_alpha   90.00
_cell.angle_beta   90.00
_cell.angle_gamma   90.00
#
_symmetry.space_group_name_H-M   'P 1'
#
loop_
_entity.id
_entity.type
_entity.pdbx_description
1 polymer ?
#
loop_
_entity_poly.entity_id
_entity_poly.type
_entity_poly.pdbx_seq_one_letter_code
_entity_poly.pdbx_strand_id
1 'polypeptide(L)' 'MSKLILAINAGSSSLKFQLIEMPEEKIVTKGLIERIGLKILFSLLK' A
#
# COMPACT_ATOMS: atom_id res chain seq x y z
N MET A 1 -15.49 -8.50 -18.02
CA MET A 1 -14.55 -9.16 -17.09
C MET A 1 -13.88 -8.06 -16.29
N SER A 2 -14.06 -8.04 -14.97
CA SER A 2 -13.39 -7.06 -14.11
C SER A 2 -11.88 -7.35 -14.07
N LYS A 3 -11.08 -6.29 -14.02
CA LYS A 3 -9.61 -6.37 -13.92
C LYS A 3 -9.18 -5.71 -12.63
N LEU A 4 -8.35 -6.42 -11.86
CA LEU A 4 -7.69 -5.85 -10.69
C LEU A 4 -6.34 -5.27 -11.12
N ILE A 5 -6.16 -3.98 -10.88
CA ILE A 5 -4.92 -3.23 -11.15
C ILE A 5 -4.30 -2.85 -9.82
N LEU A 6 -3.06 -3.26 -9.58
CA LEU A 6 -2.28 -2.84 -8.42
C LEU A 6 -1.40 -1.65 -8.82
N ALA A 7 -1.76 -0.46 -8.34
CA ALA A 7 -0.95 0.74 -8.49
C ALA A 7 0.02 0.87 -7.31
N ILE A 8 1.31 1.05 -7.58
CA ILE A 8 2.37 1.16 -6.58
C ILE A 8 3.15 2.45 -6.80
N ASN A 9 3.37 3.19 -5.71
CA ASN A 9 4.37 4.25 -5.64
C ASN A 9 5.38 3.87 -4.55
N ALA A 10 6.62 3.65 -4.95
CA ALA A 10 7.70 3.26 -4.08
C ALA A 10 8.67 4.44 -3.87
N GLY A 11 8.78 4.90 -2.63
CA GLY A 11 9.86 5.76 -2.16
C GLY A 11 11.01 4.95 -1.58
N SER A 12 12.15 5.58 -1.30
CA SER A 12 13.34 4.90 -0.77
C SER A 12 13.12 4.22 0.60
N SER A 13 12.14 4.67 1.39
CA SER A 13 11.77 4.10 2.69
C SER A 13 10.25 4.01 2.89
N SER A 14 9.48 4.09 1.80
CA SER A 14 8.01 4.06 1.84
C SER A 14 7.41 3.34 0.63
N LEU A 15 6.23 2.76 0.83
CA LEU A 15 5.46 2.08 -0.20
C LEU A 15 3.99 2.45 -0.06
N LYS A 16 3.46 3.18 -1.04
CA LYS A 16 2.02 3.46 -1.17
C LYS A 16 1.46 2.55 -2.25
N PHE A 17 0.36 1.87 -1.97
CA PHE A 17 -0.29 0.99 -2.94
C PHE A 17 -1.81 1.13 -2.93
N GLN A 18 -2.43 0.85 -4.07
CA GLN A 18 -3.88 0.77 -4.23
C GLN A 18 -4.24 -0.39 -5.15
N LEU A 19 -5.23 -1.18 -4.76
CA LEU A 19 -5.83 -2.20 -5.62
C LEU A 19 -7.15 -1.64 -6.16
N ILE A 20 -7.25 -1.55 -7.49
CA ILE A 20 -8.37 -0.89 -8.18
C ILE A 20 -9.05 -1.91 -9.09
N GLU A 21 -10.37 -2.03 -8.98
CA GLU A 21 -11.20 -2.79 -9.88
C GLU A 21 -11.65 -1.91 -11.05
N MET A 22 -11.22 -2.28 -12.26
CA MET A 22 -11.54 -1.60 -13.52
C MET A 22 -12.64 -2.37 -14.29
N PRO A 23 -13.52 -1.69 -15.04
CA PRO A 23 -13.47 -0.27 -15.41
C PRO A 23 -14.16 0.69 -14.43
N GLU A 24 -14.77 0.19 -13.36
CA GLU A 24 -15.55 1.00 -12.40
C GLU A 24 -14.68 1.91 -11.51
N GLU A 25 -13.35 1.84 -11.64
CA GLU A 25 -12.35 2.57 -10.84
C GLU A 25 -12.55 2.41 -9.33
N LYS A 26 -13.12 1.29 -8.92
CA LYS A 26 -13.44 1.02 -7.51
C LYS A 26 -12.17 0.64 -6.75
N ILE A 27 -11.84 1.41 -5.73
CA ILE A 27 -10.72 1.07 -4.83
C ILE A 27 -11.17 -0.09 -3.93
N VAL A 28 -10.52 -1.24 -4.09
CA VAL A 28 -10.73 -2.43 -3.25
C VAL A 28 -9.95 -2.27 -1.94
N THR A 29 -8.71 -1.80 -2.01
CA THR A 29 -7.90 -1.49 -0.83
C THR A 29 -6.81 -0.49 -1.17
N LYS A 30 -6.31 0.20 -0.14
CA LYS A 30 -5.15 1.08 -0.22
C LYS A 30 -4.33 0.95 1.06
N GLY A 31 -3.03 1.11 0.93
CA GLY A 31 -2.12 1.06 2.06
C GLY A 31 -0.94 2.00 1.87
N LEU A 32 -0.35 2.37 3.01
CA LEU A 32 0.87 3.12 3.10
C LEU A 32 1.75 2.43 4.15
N ILE A 33 2.94 2.03 3.71
CA ILE A 33 4.01 1.54 4.58
C ILE A 33 5.08 2.61 4.57
N GLU A 34 5.53 3.03 5.74
CA GLU A 34 6.62 3.98 5.90
C GLU A 34 7.69 3.39 6.81
N ARG A 35 8.86 4.04 6.86
CA ARG A 35 9.96 3.67 7.75
C ARG A 35 10.52 2.27 7.46
N ILE A 36 10.41 1.83 6.19
CA ILE A 36 11.01 0.57 5.73
C ILE A 36 12.53 0.65 5.95
N GLY A 37 13.10 -0.35 6.63
CA GLY A 37 14.53 -0.39 6.96
C GLY A 37 14.92 0.28 8.29
N LEU A 38 13.98 0.89 9.02
CA LEU A 38 14.25 1.34 10.39
C LEU A 38 14.05 0.16 11.38
N LYS A 39 15.08 -0.14 12.19
CA LYS A 39 14.98 -1.03 13.35
C LYS A 39 14.21 -0.34 14.49
N ILE A 40 12.93 -0.03 14.28
CA ILE A 40 12.05 0.26 15.42
C ILE A 40 11.56 -1.10 15.90
N LEU A 41 12.37 -1.68 16.79
CA LEU A 41 11.99 -2.77 17.70
C LEU A 41 10.58 -2.44 18.23
N PHE A 42 9.64 -3.38 18.06
CA PHE A 42 8.29 -3.40 18.62
C PHE A 42 8.22 -2.72 20.01
N SER A 43 8.07 -1.41 20.02
CA SER A 43 7.79 -0.64 21.23
C SER A 43 6.41 -0.07 21.04
N LEU A 44 5.49 -0.68 21.78
CA LEU A 44 4.16 -0.17 22.08
C LEU A 44 3.14 -0.28 20.95
N LEU A 45 2.63 -1.50 20.76
CA LEU A 45 1.17 -1.69 20.77
C LEU A 45 0.81 -2.27 22.15
N LYS A 46 0.53 -1.38 23.09
CA LYS A 46 -0.65 -1.55 23.94
C LYS A 46 -1.82 -0.95 23.19
#